data_AF-A0A7V5Y5Z0-F1
#
_entry.id   AF-A0A7V5Y5Z0-F1
#
_cell.length_a   1.000
_cell.length_b   1.000
_cell.length_c   1.000
_cell.angle_alpha   90.00
_cell.angle_beta   90.00
_cell.angle_gamma   90.00
#
_symmetry.space_group_name_H-M   'P 1'
#
loop_
_entity.id
_entity.type
_entity.pdbx_description
1 polymer ?
#
loop_
_entity_poly.entity_id
_entity_poly.type
_entity_poly.pdbx_seq_one_letter_code
_entity_poly.pdbx_strand_id
1 'polypeptide(L)'
;MYVPPAEVVQQAMQLGEKKAALPVKDMLMRGFLSASLLGYATALALYATATTQSPLVGALVFPVGFVMLSLLGLELVTGNFAILL
;
A
#
# COMPACT_ATOMS: atom_id res chain seq x y z
N MET A 1 2.73 -14.41 -17.41
CA MET A 1 1.41 -15.07 -17.49
C MET A 1 0.42 -13.97 -17.85
N TYR A 2 -0.07 -13.95 -19.09
CA TYR A 2 -1.05 -12.96 -19.54
C TYR A 2 -2.39 -13.31 -18.91
N VAL A 3 -2.88 -12.45 -18.01
CA VAL A 3 -4.21 -12.57 -17.44
C VAL A 3 -5.14 -11.71 -18.31
N PRO A 4 -6.21 -12.27 -18.89
CA PRO A 4 -7.19 -11.51 -19.65
C PRO A 4 -7.72 -10.34 -18.80
N PRO A 5 -7.88 -9.13 -19.37
CA PRO A 5 -8.37 -7.97 -18.63
C PRO A 5 -9.70 -8.24 -17.89
N ALA A 6 -10.58 -9.05 -18.49
CA ALA A 6 -11.84 -9.47 -17.87
C ALA A 6 -11.64 -10.26 -16.58
N GLU A 7 -10.59 -11.08 -16.51
CA GLU A 7 -10.28 -11.91 -15.33
C GLU A 7 -9.62 -11.06 -14.23
N VAL A 8 -8.80 -10.07 -14.60
CA VAL A 8 -8.26 -9.06 -13.65
C VAL A 8 -9.39 -8.24 -13.02
N VAL A 9 -10.36 -7.80 -13.83
CA VAL A 9 -11.53 -7.05 -13.33
C VAL A 9 -12.38 -7.92 -12.40
N GLN A 10 -12.63 -9.18 -12.75
CA GLN A 10 -13.35 -10.09 -11.85
C GLN A 10 -12.62 -10.31 -10.52
N GLN A 11 -11.29 -10.47 -10.55
CA GLN A 11 -10.49 -10.60 -9.33
C GLN A 11 -10.53 -9.32 -8.49
N ALA A 12 -10.44 -8.15 -9.12
CA ALA A 12 -10.54 -6.85 -8.46
C ALA A 12 -11.91 -6.68 -7.79
N MET A 13 -13.00 -7.05 -8.46
CA MET A 13 -14.36 -7.02 -7.90
C MET A 13 -14.49 -7.93 -6.67
N GLN A 14 -14.01 -9.18 -6.75
CA GLN A 14 -14.04 -10.12 -5.62
C GLN A 14 -13.22 -9.62 -4.42
N LEU A 15 -12.09 -8.97 -4.68
CA LEU A 15 -11.28 -8.31 -3.65
C LEU A 15 -12.00 -7.11 -3.03
N GLY A 16 -12.69 -6.32 -3.85
CA GLY A 16 -13.51 -5.19 -3.42
C GLY A 16 -14.67 -5.60 -2.51
N GLU A 17 -15.43 -6.62 -2.89
CA GLU A 17 -16.54 -7.15 -2.07
C GLU A 17 -16.05 -7.66 -0.70
N LYS A 18 -14.94 -8.42 -0.68
CA LYS A 18 -14.35 -8.89 0.59
C LYS A 18 -13.90 -7.75 1.49
N LYS A 19 -13.30 -6.70 0.92
CA LYS A 19 -12.88 -5.51 1.66
C LYS A 19 -14.07 -4.71 2.18
N ALA A 20 -15.15 -4.59 1.40
CA ALA A 20 -16.37 -3.91 1.80
C ALA A 20 -17.12 -4.63 2.93
N ALA A 21 -16.96 -5.95 3.03
CA ALA A 21 -17.53 -6.75 4.12
C ALA A 21 -16.73 -6.68 5.45
N LEU A 22 -15.60 -5.96 5.50
CA LEU A 22 -14.83 -5.82 6.73
C LEU A 22 -15.56 -4.95 7.76
N PRO A 23 -15.51 -5.30 9.05
CA PRO A 23 -16.07 -4.46 10.10
C PRO A 23 -15.31 -3.13 10.20
N VAL A 24 -16.04 -2.04 10.41
CA VAL A 24 -15.50 -0.65 10.45
C VAL A 24 -14.33 -0.52 11.42
N LYS A 25 -14.36 -1.23 12.55
CA LYS A 25 -13.27 -1.24 13.54
C LYS A 25 -11.96 -1.75 12.94
N ASP A 26 -12.02 -2.85 12.18
CA ASP A 26 -10.82 -3.45 11.57
C ASP A 26 -10.30 -2.59 10.42
N MET A 27 -11.21 -1.95 9.66
CA MET A 27 -10.83 -0.97 8.64
C MET A 27 -10.07 0.21 9.22
N LEU A 28 -10.57 0.79 10.33
CA LEU A 28 -9.93 1.92 11.00
C LEU A 28 -8.56 1.53 11.57
N MET A 29 -8.46 0.37 12.23
CA MET A 29 -7.18 -0.09 12.78
C MET A 29 -6.16 -0.36 11.67
N ARG A 30 -6.56 -1.07 10.60
CA ARG A 30 -5.67 -1.37 9.46
C ARG A 30 -5.26 -0.09 8.73
N GLY A 31 -6.18 0.85 8.53
CA GLY A 31 -5.90 2.15 7.91
C GLY A 31 -4.97 3.03 8.75
N PHE A 32 -5.13 3.03 10.09
CA PHE A 32 -4.24 3.78 10.98
C PHE A 32 -2.81 3.20 10.99
N LEU A 33 -2.69 1.87 11.09
CA LEU A 33 -1.40 1.19 11.06
C LEU A 33 -0.70 1.37 9.71
N SER A 34 -1.46 1.34 8.61
CA SER A 34 -0.89 1.52 7.28
C SER A 34 -0.36 2.94 7.06
N ALA A 35 -1.10 3.96 7.50
CA ALA A 35 -0.67 5.35 7.45
C ALA A 35 0.58 5.59 8.32
N SER A 36 0.61 5.01 9.52
CA SER A 36 1.75 5.13 10.44
C SER A 36 3.02 4.53 9.84
N LEU A 37 2.94 3.31 9.31
CA LEU A 37 4.08 2.63 8.67
C LEU A 37 4.55 3.33 7.40
N LEU A 38 3.63 3.86 6.58
CA LEU A 38 3.99 4.65 5.41
C LEU A 38 4.69 5.97 5.80
N GLY A 39 4.24 6.59 6.90
CA GLY A 39 4.91 7.75 7.49
C GLY A 39 6.35 7.44 7.90
N TYR A 40 6.58 6.32 8.58
CA TYR A 40 7.92 5.86 8.93
C TYR A 40 8.78 5.57 7.69
N ALA A 41 8.24 4.91 6.67
CA ALA A 41 8.95 4.66 5.42
C ALA A 41 9.37 5.96 4.72
N THR A 42 8.50 6.97 4.74
CA THR A 42 8.78 8.30 4.17
C THR A 42 9.87 9.01 4.97
N ALA A 43 9.78 9.00 6.30
CA ALA A 43 10.81 9.58 7.16
C ALA A 43 12.18 8.92 6.95
N LEU A 44 12.22 7.60 6.80
CA LEU A 44 13.44 6.84 6.52
C LEU A 44 14.00 7.18 5.12
N ALA A 45 13.15 7.33 4.11
CA ALA A 45 13.58 7.72 2.77
C ALA A 45 14.18 9.14 2.74
N LEU A 46 13.59 10.07 3.50
CA LEU A 46 14.12 11.43 3.68
C LEU A 46 15.46 11.41 4.42
N TYR A 47 15.56 10.61 5.50
CA TYR A 47 16.81 10.43 6.22
C TYR A 47 17.92 9.83 5.34
N ALA A 48 17.60 8.80 4.53
CA ALA A 48 18.54 8.19 3.59
C ALA A 48 18.99 9.19 2.51
N THR A 49 18.08 10.04 2.03
CA THR A 49 18.41 11.10 1.08
C THR A 49 19.34 12.14 1.71
N ALA A 50 19.07 12.56 2.95
CA ALA A 50 19.85 13.55 3.67
C ALA A 50 21.27 13.06 4.00
N THR A 51 21.40 11.79 4.39
CA THR A 51 22.69 11.16 4.74
C THR A 51 23.55 10.87 3.52
N THR A 52 22.95 10.40 2.43
CA THR A 52 23.70 10.02 1.21
C THR A 52 23.85 11.17 0.21
N GLN A 53 23.19 12.32 0.46
CA GLN A 53 23.07 13.46 -0.47
C GLN A 53 22.59 13.07 -1.88
N SER A 54 21.96 11.91 -2.01
CA SER A 54 21.52 11.34 -3.27
C SER A 54 20.02 11.03 -3.19
N PRO A 55 19.18 11.75 -3.95
CA PRO A 55 17.75 11.48 -4.02
C PRO A 55 17.42 10.07 -4.51
N LEU A 56 18.33 9.45 -5.26
CA LEU A 56 18.16 8.09 -5.79
C LEU A 56 18.06 7.05 -4.67
N VAL A 57 18.81 7.23 -3.58
CA VAL A 57 18.84 6.29 -2.45
C VAL A 57 17.53 6.33 -1.70
N GLY A 58 16.98 7.52 -1.42
CA GLY A 58 15.65 7.66 -0.84
C GLY A 58 14.55 7.05 -1.71
N ALA A 59 14.63 7.25 -3.03
CA ALA A 59 13.68 6.68 -3.98
C ALA A 59 13.67 5.14 -3.99
N LEU A 60 14.81 4.50 -3.74
CA LEU A 60 14.89 3.03 -3.62
C LEU A 60 14.41 2.51 -2.27
N VAL A 61 14.59 3.28 -1.19
CA VAL A 61 14.17 2.90 0.18
C VAL A 61 12.66 3.04 0.36
N PHE A 62 12.05 4.07 -0.22
CA PHE A 62 10.61 4.32 -0.12
C PHE A 62 9.70 3.12 -0.49
N PRO A 63 9.87 2.43 -1.64
CA PRO A 63 9.01 1.31 -2.01
C PRO A 63 9.11 0.11 -1.07
N VAL A 64 10.16 0.00 -0.26
CA VAL A 64 10.27 -1.05 0.77
C VAL A 64 9.13 -0.92 1.79
N GLY A 65 8.73 0.32 2.12
CA GLY A 65 7.57 0.57 2.96
C GLY A 65 6.28 0.01 2.36
N PHE A 66 6.07 0.22 1.05
CA PHE A 66 4.91 -0.33 0.35
C PHE A 66 4.90 -1.87 0.33
N VAL A 67 6.06 -2.50 0.16
CA VAL A 67 6.17 -3.96 0.25
C VAL A 67 5.78 -4.47 1.64
N MET A 68 6.24 -3.81 2.70
CA MET A 68 5.85 -4.17 4.07
C MET A 68 4.33 -4.06 4.29
N LEU A 69 3.71 -2.99 3.79
CA LEU A 69 2.25 -2.80 3.89
C LEU A 69 1.48 -3.91 3.18
N SER A 70 1.95 -4.32 1.99
CA SER A 70 1.38 -5.41 1.21
C SER A 70 1.48 -6.75 1.94
N LEU A 71 2.66 -7.06 2.49
CA LEU A 71 2.91 -8.30 3.25
C LEU A 71 2.09 -8.40 4.54
N LEU A 72 1.87 -7.27 5.22
CA LEU A 72 1.07 -7.20 6.45
C LEU A 72 -0.45 -7.19 6.18
N GLY A 73 -0.87 -7.16 4.90
CA GLY A 73 -2.29 -7.10 4.54
C GLY A 73 -3.00 -5.85 5.05
N LEU A 74 -2.26 -4.75 5.16
CA LEU A 74 -2.79 -3.48 5.65
C LEU A 74 -3.55 -2.74 4.56
N GLU A 75 -4.59 -2.02 4.97
CA GLU A 75 -5.49 -1.32 4.08
C GLU A 75 -4.98 0.10 3.81
N LEU A 76 -4.72 0.45 2.55
CA LEU A 76 -4.39 1.82 2.16
C LEU A 76 -5.48 2.39 1.27
N VAL A 77 -5.82 3.66 1.47
CA VAL A 77 -6.87 4.32 0.68
C VAL A 77 -6.53 4.35 -0.81
N THR A 78 -5.26 4.54 -1.17
CA THR A 78 -4.83 4.57 -2.58
C THR A 78 -4.89 3.20 -3.24
N GLY A 79 -4.61 2.13 -2.49
CA GLY A 79 -4.79 0.75 -2.96
C GLY A 79 -6.26 0.41 -3.19
N ASN A 80 -7.15 0.92 -2.34
CA ASN A 80 -8.58 0.74 -2.51
C ASN A 80 -9.13 1.53 -3.71
N PHE A 81 -8.59 2.72 -3.99
CA PHE A 81 -8.91 3.46 -5.22
C PHE A 81 -8.42 2.73 -6.49
N ALA A 82 -7.27 2.06 -6.44
CA ALA A 82 -6.77 1.27 -7.57
C ALA A 82 -7.63 0.04 -7.90
N ILE A 83 -8.49 -0.41 -6.99
CA ILE A 83 -9.46 -1.50 -7.20
C ILE A 83 -10.78 -0.96 -7.77
N LEU A 84 -11.10 0.32 -7.51
CA LEU A 84 -12.36 0.96 -7.90
C LEU A 84 -12.27 1.69 -9.25
N LEU A 85 -11.08 2.09 -9.68
CA LEU A 85 -10.77 2.68 -11.00
C LEU A 85 -10.46 1.59 -12.03
#